data_AF-A0A356K834-F1
#
_entry.id   AF-A0A356K834-F1
#
_cell.length_a   1.000
_cell.length_b   1.000
_cell.length_c   1.000
_cell.angle_alpha   90.00
_cell.angle_beta   90.00
_cell.angle_gamma   90.00
#
_symmetry.space_group_name_H-M   'P 1'
#
loop_
_entity.id
_entity.type
_entity.pdbx_description
1 polymer ?
#
loop_
_entity_poly.entity_id
_entity_poly.type
_entity_poly.pdbx_seq_one_letter_code
_entity_poly.pdbx_strand_id
1 'polypeptide(L)' 'INLDANTHLDALPGKPGYAVFGHLVTGTDVAEIIEFAETGIRQGMAGVPLEPILILTARRRREESRPGTSTSQRLLRDL' A
#
# COMPACT_ATOMS: atom_id res chain seq x y z
N ILE A 1 -1.60 0.33 5.82
CA ILE A 1 -1.17 1.40 4.88
C ILE A 1 -0.94 2.63 5.74
N ASN A 2 0.17 3.34 5.57
CA ASN A 2 0.42 4.58 6.31
C ASN A 2 -0.19 5.75 5.54
N LEU A 3 -0.97 6.60 6.22
CA LEU A 3 -1.57 7.81 5.65
C LEU A 3 -0.79 9.09 6.02
N ASP A 4 0.10 8.97 7.00
CA ASP A 4 1.05 10.01 7.38
C ASP A 4 2.46 9.39 7.54
N ALA A 5 3.47 10.24 7.73
CA ALA A 5 4.85 9.88 7.99
C ALA A 5 5.03 9.31 9.40
N ASN A 6 4.78 8.00 9.54
CA ASN A 6 4.88 7.28 10.81
C ASN A 6 6.32 6.82 11.13
N THR A 7 7.27 7.75 11.18
CA THR A 7 8.72 7.46 11.35
C THR A 7 9.08 6.72 12.64
N HIS A 8 8.21 6.78 13.66
CA HIS A 8 8.37 6.02 14.89
C HIS A 8 8.21 4.49 14.69
N LEU A 9 7.66 4.05 13.55
CA LEU A 9 7.53 2.65 13.17
C LEU A 9 8.76 2.12 12.42
N ASP A 10 9.69 3.00 12.03
CA ASP A 10 10.90 2.63 11.32
C ASP A 10 11.86 1.83 12.23
N ALA A 11 12.71 1.01 11.61
CA ALA A 11 13.72 0.25 12.32
C ALA A 11 14.78 1.18 12.94
N LEU A 12 15.16 0.91 14.19
CA LEU A 12 16.24 1.58 14.91
C LEU A 12 17.18 0.54 15.52
N PRO A 13 18.42 0.91 15.92
CA PRO A 13 19.28 0.01 16.67
C PRO A 13 18.56 -0.58 17.90
N GLY A 14 18.47 -1.91 17.97
CA GLY A 14 17.75 -2.62 19.04
C GLY A 14 16.21 -2.58 18.94
N LYS A 15 15.64 -2.01 17.88
CA LYS A 15 14.19 -1.99 17.60
C LYS A 15 13.93 -2.39 16.14
N PRO A 16 13.41 -3.59 15.87
CA PRO A 16 13.25 -4.09 14.50
C PRO A 16 12.38 -3.23 13.57
N GLY A 17 11.40 -2.49 14.11
CA GLY A 17 10.45 -1.70 13.32
C GLY A 17 9.50 -2.57 12.48
N TYR A 18 8.86 -1.95 11.49
CA TYR A 18 7.94 -2.62 10.55
C TYR A 18 8.50 -2.59 9.13
N ALA A 19 8.55 -3.75 8.47
CA ALA A 19 9.07 -3.87 7.11
C ALA A 19 8.11 -3.26 6.08
N VAL A 20 8.57 -2.24 5.35
CA VAL A 20 7.87 -1.69 4.19
C VAL A 20 8.23 -2.50 2.94
N PHE A 21 7.22 -3.02 2.23
CA PHE A 21 7.39 -3.83 1.02
C PHE A 21 6.64 -3.29 -0.21
N GLY A 22 5.99 -2.13 -0.09
CA GLY A 22 5.20 -1.53 -1.15
C GLY A 22 4.64 -0.17 -0.74
N HIS A 23 4.04 0.52 -1.70
CA HIS A 23 3.36 1.80 -1.52
C HIS A 23 2.11 1.87 -2.40
N LEU A 24 1.18 2.77 -2.07
CA LEU A 24 0.05 3.07 -2.94
C LEU A 24 0.55 3.85 -4.18
N VAL A 25 0.27 3.31 -5.37
CA VAL A 25 0.50 4.02 -6.64
C VAL A 25 -0.73 4.80 -7.09
N THR A 26 -1.92 4.44 -6.57
CA THR A 26 -3.23 5.03 -6.85
C THR A 26 -4.16 4.77 -5.66
N GLY A 27 -5.21 5.57 -5.49
CA GLY A 27 -6.26 5.31 -4.48
C GLY A 27 -5.93 5.82 -3.07
N THR A 28 -5.05 6.83 -2.95
CA THR A 28 -4.76 7.49 -1.67
C THR A 28 -6.01 8.13 -1.08
N ASP A 29 -6.82 8.78 -1.92
CA ASP A 29 -8.12 9.36 -1.58
C ASP A 29 -9.09 8.33 -0.99
N VAL A 30 -9.14 7.12 -1.54
CA VAL A 30 -9.96 6.03 -0.99
C VAL A 30 -9.45 5.62 0.40
N ALA A 31 -8.13 5.57 0.59
CA ALA A 31 -7.53 5.22 1.87
C ALA A 31 -7.80 6.30 2.95
N GLU A 32 -7.78 7.58 2.57
CA GLU A 32 -8.19 8.71 3.43
C GLU A 32 -9.67 8.62 3.82
N ILE A 33 -10.57 8.29 2.89
CA ILE A 33 -12.00 8.09 3.21
C ILE A 33 -12.19 6.97 4.24
N ILE A 34 -11.43 5.88 4.11
CA ILE A 34 -11.47 4.75 5.04
C ILE A 34 -10.99 5.15 6.44
N GLU A 35 -10.00 6.05 6.56
CA GLU A 35 -9.48 6.53 7.84
C GLU A 35 -10.55 7.20 8.71
N PHE A 36 -11.46 7.95 8.08
CA PHE A 36 -12.53 8.68 8.77
C PHE A 36 -13.78 7.84 9.05
N ALA A 37 -13.75 6.52 8.77
CA ALA A 37 -14.86 5.66 9.09
C ALA A 37 -15.18 5.67 10.59
N GLU A 38 -16.47 5.66 10.94
CA GLU A 38 -16.87 5.54 12.33
C GLU A 38 -16.38 4.20 12.91
N THR A 39 -15.73 4.25 14.06
CA THR A 39 -15.18 3.07 14.73
C THR A 39 -15.71 2.93 16.15
N GLY A 40 -15.61 1.71 16.70
CA GLY A 40 -15.91 1.43 18.09
C GLY A 40 -15.02 0.34 18.65
N ILE A 41 -15.40 -0.15 19.84
CA ILE A 41 -14.77 -1.31 20.46
C ILE A 41 -15.58 -2.56 20.13
N ARG A 42 -14.93 -3.59 19.58
CA ARG A 42 -15.53 -4.90 19.30
C ARG A 42 -14.60 -5.98 19.84
N GLN A 43 -15.12 -6.85 20.71
CA GLN A 43 -14.34 -7.96 21.31
C GLN A 43 -13.01 -7.50 21.95
N GLY A 44 -13.00 -6.34 22.60
CA GLY A 44 -11.80 -5.76 23.23
C GLY A 44 -10.83 -5.07 22.27
N MET A 45 -11.08 -5.09 20.96
CA MET A 45 -10.29 -4.36 19.97
C MET A 45 -10.88 -2.98 19.73
N ALA A 46 -10.05 -1.93 19.85
CA ALA A 46 -10.42 -0.56 19.49
C ALA A 46 -10.15 -0.28 18.00
N GLY A 47 -10.79 0.75 17.44
CA GLY A 47 -10.60 1.15 16.04
C GLY A 47 -11.26 0.21 15.04
N VAL A 48 -12.21 -0.63 15.47
CA VAL A 48 -12.95 -1.52 14.57
C VAL A 48 -14.07 -0.71 13.90
N PRO A 49 -14.15 -0.63 12.56
CA PRO A 49 -15.25 0.04 11.87
C PRO A 49 -16.62 -0.48 12.31
N LEU A 50 -17.57 0.43 12.53
CA LEU A 50 -18.95 0.06 12.90
C LEU A 50 -19.63 -0.69 11.75
N GLU A 51 -19.43 -0.20 10.53
CA GLU A 51 -19.79 -0.87 9.28
C GLU A 51 -18.53 -1.47 8.63
N PRO A 52 -18.51 -2.77 8.28
CA PRO A 52 -17.33 -3.42 7.72
C PRO A 52 -16.91 -2.84 6.35
N ILE A 53 -15.62 -2.55 6.20
CA ILE A 53 -15.01 -2.14 4.93
C ILE A 53 -14.39 -3.37 4.26
N LEU A 54 -15.08 -3.91 3.27
CA LEU A 54 -14.74 -5.20 2.66
C LEU A 54 -13.77 -5.06 1.48
N ILE A 55 -12.70 -5.86 1.49
CA ILE A 55 -11.91 -6.12 0.29
C ILE A 55 -12.63 -7.18 -0.53
N LEU A 56 -13.37 -6.75 -1.56
CA LEU A 56 -14.18 -7.66 -2.39
C LEU A 56 -13.33 -8.58 -3.27
N THR A 57 -12.22 -8.06 -3.81
CA THR A 57 -11.26 -8.83 -4.61
C THR A 57 -9.85 -8.28 -4.43
N ALA A 58 -8.85 -9.15 -4.51
CA ALA A 58 -7.44 -8.76 -4.58
C ALA A 58 -6.77 -9.54 -5.71
N ARG A 59 -6.04 -8.84 -6.58
CA ARG A 59 -5.36 -9.45 -7.74
C ARG A 59 -4.00 -8.81 -7.94
N ARG A 60 -3.00 -9.62 -8.29
CA ARG A 60 -1.70 -9.10 -8.72
C ARG A 60 -1.92 -8.25 -9.96
N ARG A 61 -1.54 -6.96 -9.91
CA ARG A 61 -1.50 -6.14 -11.13
C ARG A 61 -0.52 -6.80 -12.10
N ARG A 62 -0.91 -6.91 -13.37
CA ARG A 62 0.05 -7.27 -14.42
C ARG A 62 1.16 -6.22 -14.40
N GLU A 63 2.38 -6.68 -14.54
CA GLU A 63 3.53 -5.79 -14.56
C GLU A 63 3.41 -4.89 -15.80
N GLU A 64 3.13 -3.61 -15.58
CA GLU A 64 3.24 -2.59 -16.62
C GLU A 64 4.73 -2.34 -16.87
N SER A 65 5.10 -2.24 -18.15
CA SER A 65 6.47 -1.90 -18.54
C SER A 65 6.83 -0.57 -17.90
N ARG A 66 7.84 -0.57 -17.01
CA ARG A 66 8.31 0.67 -16.39
C ARG A 66 8.72 1.65 -17.51
N PRO A 67 8.27 2.92 -17.47
CA PRO A 67 8.77 3.92 -18.40
C PRO A 67 10.30 3.99 -18.27
N GLY A 68 11.00 3.64 -19.36
CA GLY A 68 12.47 3.58 -19.42
C GLY A 68 13.10 2.18 -19.53
N THR A 69 12.33 1.07 -19.46
CA THR A 69 12.88 -0.30 -19.62
C THR A 69 12.69 -0.88 -21.04
N SER A 70 12.23 -0.07 -22.00
CA SER A 70 12.04 -0.48 -23.42
C SER A 70 13.18 -0.01 -24.33
N THR A 71 14.44 -0.19 -23.92
CA THR A 71 15.59 0.12 -24.80
C THR A 71 16.16 -1.12 -25.49
N SER A 72 15.87 -2.34 -25.01
CA SER A 72 16.56 -3.53 -25.54
C SER A 72 15.83 -4.31 -26.64
N GLN A 73 14.63 -3.91 -27.08
CA GLN A 73 13.92 -4.63 -28.15
C GLN A 73 13.94 -3.92 -29.51
N ARG A 74 14.56 -2.74 -29.62
CA ARG A 74 14.65 -2.00 -30.90
C ARG A 74 16.01 -2.13 -31.61
N LEU A 75 17.04 -2.64 -30.93
CA LEU A 75 18.40 -2.77 -31.50
C LEU A 75 18.73 -4.14 -32.12
N LEU A 76 17.79 -5.09 -32.12
CA LEU A 76 17.96 -6.42 -32.75
C LEU A 76 17.18 -6.57 -34.07
N ARG A 77 16.66 -5.48 -34.63
CA ARG A 77 16.00 -5.49 -35.95
C ARG A 77 16.82 -4.81 -37.06
N ASP A 78 17.96 -4.23 -36.72
CA ASP A 78 18.83 -3.50 -37.66
C ASP A 78 20.23 -4.13 -37.78
N LEU A 79 20.37 -5.43 -37.50
CA LEU A 79 21.56 -6.25 -37.79
C LEU A 79 21.17 -7.52 -38.53
#